data_AF-A0A257JS36-F1
#
_entry.id   AF-A0A257JS36-F1
#
_cell.length_a   1.000
_cell.length_b   1.000
_cell.length_c   1.000
_cell.angle_alpha   90.00
_cell.angle_beta   90.00
_cell.angle_gamma   90.00
#
_symmetry.space_group_name_H-M   'P 1'
#
loop_
_entity.id
_entity.type
_entity.pdbx_description
1 polymer ?
#
loop_
_entity_poly.entity_id
_entity_poly.type
_entity_poly.pdbx_seq_one_letter_code
_entity_poly.pdbx_strand_id
1 'polypeptide(L)'
;KLKELPLPSTEVARIGIALATALDSLHRQNVIHLDLKPSNILFRPSGEAVLIDYGLSHHTDLPDLMAEQFRLPYGTAPYMAPEQVLGVRNYRRSDVFALGVLLYFFATAVRPFGDPISLKGLKERLWRDPIPPRRWRDDIPAWLQEVILRCLEPNPEKRYPTAAQVAFDLKNPDQIVLTPRGQRLHQDSWLMAFRRKHNRETYAPARKLASQSKFAAAPIILVALDPTTINGPLGRALRDKLQSTLAATPQARAVVMTVLNNNVVALDQNPVVTSPNRHVARMVALKQWAKPLGLGEQAISYHVPEALNTAEAILDYARANHVDHIIMGARAESTVRNLLGAVSAQVSAHAPCTVTVVRRREWPTADVPSEEKHS
;
A
#
# COMPACT_ATOMS: atom_id res chain seq x y z
N LYS A 1 -30.09 15.49 -1.10
CA LYS A 1 -30.17 14.11 -1.62
C LYS A 1 -30.14 13.03 -0.53
N LEU A 2 -29.19 12.97 0.42
CA LEU A 2 -29.21 11.93 1.48
C LEU A 2 -30.48 11.92 2.36
N LYS A 3 -31.11 13.08 2.56
CA LYS A 3 -32.39 13.22 3.28
C LYS A 3 -33.63 12.80 2.47
N GLU A 4 -33.47 12.58 1.17
CA GLU A 4 -34.55 12.23 0.22
C GLU A 4 -34.58 10.73 -0.09
N LEU A 5 -33.84 9.92 0.68
CA LEU A 5 -33.78 8.48 0.48
C LEU A 5 -35.07 7.79 0.95
N PRO A 6 -35.53 6.74 0.24
CA PRO A 6 -34.94 6.14 -0.96
C PRO A 6 -35.26 6.92 -2.25
N LEU A 7 -34.35 6.93 -3.22
CA LEU A 7 -34.50 7.65 -4.49
C LEU A 7 -35.26 6.84 -5.56
N PRO A 8 -35.93 7.49 -6.52
CA PRO A 8 -36.49 6.83 -7.70
C PRO A 8 -35.42 6.08 -8.50
N SER A 9 -35.77 4.94 -9.11
CA SER A 9 -34.82 4.07 -9.81
C SER A 9 -34.09 4.76 -10.97
N THR A 10 -34.75 5.69 -11.66
CA THR A 10 -34.16 6.53 -12.71
C THR A 10 -33.08 7.46 -12.17
N GLU A 11 -33.31 8.05 -11.00
CA GLU A 11 -32.34 8.92 -10.34
C GLU A 11 -31.16 8.13 -9.76
N VAL A 12 -31.40 6.94 -9.22
CA VAL A 12 -30.34 6.01 -8.80
C VAL A 12 -29.45 5.65 -9.98
N ALA A 13 -30.03 5.32 -11.14
CA ALA A 13 -29.27 5.04 -12.35
C ALA A 13 -28.48 6.26 -12.83
N ARG A 14 -29.09 7.45 -12.86
CA ARG A 14 -28.41 8.70 -13.25
C ARG A 14 -27.18 8.98 -12.37
N ILE A 15 -27.32 8.86 -11.05
CA ILE A 15 -26.20 8.99 -10.11
C ILE A 15 -25.16 7.90 -10.34
N GLY A 16 -25.60 6.66 -10.53
CA GLY A 16 -24.74 5.52 -10.80
C GLY A 16 -23.88 5.67 -12.05
N ILE A 17 -24.46 6.16 -13.14
CA ILE A 17 -23.75 6.46 -14.40
C ILE A 17 -22.65 7.49 -14.15
N ALA A 18 -22.94 8.57 -13.44
CA ALA A 18 -21.96 9.61 -13.16
C ALA A 18 -20.79 9.09 -12.30
N LEU A 19 -21.08 8.32 -11.25
CA LEU A 19 -20.07 7.72 -10.39
C LEU A 19 -19.22 6.67 -11.11
N ALA A 20 -19.87 5.77 -11.85
CA ALA A 20 -19.19 4.75 -12.64
C ALA A 20 -18.26 5.38 -13.69
N THR A 21 -18.69 6.48 -14.32
CA THR A 21 -17.89 7.25 -15.28
C THR A 21 -16.65 7.87 -14.61
N ALA A 22 -16.82 8.49 -13.44
CA ALA A 22 -15.72 9.08 -12.68
C ALA A 22 -14.71 8.02 -12.22
N LEU A 23 -15.20 6.88 -11.71
CA LEU A 23 -14.36 5.74 -11.33
C LEU A 23 -13.60 5.17 -12.51
N ASP A 24 -14.24 5.01 -13.66
CA ASP A 24 -13.57 4.48 -14.86
C ASP A 24 -12.45 5.42 -15.35
N SER A 25 -12.68 6.73 -15.28
CA SER A 25 -11.64 7.73 -15.56
C SER A 25 -10.45 7.63 -14.60
N LEU A 26 -10.72 7.37 -13.32
CA LEU A 26 -9.68 7.17 -12.30
C LEU A 26 -8.90 5.87 -12.55
N HIS A 27 -9.62 4.77 -12.81
CA HIS A 27 -9.06 3.45 -13.05
C HIS A 27 -8.18 3.37 -14.30
N ARG A 28 -8.46 4.19 -15.33
CA ARG A 28 -7.63 4.32 -16.53
C ARG A 28 -6.27 4.96 -16.26
N GLN A 29 -6.12 5.66 -15.13
CA GLN A 29 -4.85 6.21 -14.65
C GLN A 29 -4.18 5.27 -13.64
N ASN A 30 -4.56 4.00 -13.61
CA ASN A 30 -4.04 2.99 -12.68
C ASN A 30 -4.24 3.33 -11.19
N VAL A 31 -5.19 4.21 -10.86
CA VAL A 31 -5.53 4.55 -9.47
C VAL A 31 -6.82 3.85 -9.06
N ILE A 32 -6.85 3.32 -7.84
CA ILE A 32 -8.02 2.74 -7.17
C ILE A 32 -8.36 3.64 -5.98
N HIS A 33 -9.63 4.03 -5.83
CA HIS A 33 -10.05 5.01 -4.82
C HIS A 33 -10.02 4.42 -3.40
N LEU A 34 -10.56 3.22 -3.22
CA LEU A 34 -10.61 2.41 -1.99
C LEU A 34 -11.41 2.96 -0.81
N ASP A 35 -11.81 4.24 -0.80
CA ASP A 35 -12.71 4.84 0.21
C ASP A 35 -13.92 5.56 -0.40
N LEU A 36 -14.59 4.91 -1.36
CA LEU A 36 -15.77 5.48 -2.00
C LEU A 36 -16.98 5.49 -1.04
N LYS A 37 -17.49 6.69 -0.72
CA LYS A 37 -18.60 6.93 0.20
C LYS A 37 -19.29 8.27 -0.09
N PRO A 38 -20.51 8.53 0.43
CA PRO A 38 -21.25 9.74 0.11
C PRO A 38 -20.52 11.05 0.42
N SER A 39 -19.73 11.11 1.50
CA SER A 39 -18.96 12.31 1.85
C SER A 39 -17.78 12.59 0.91
N ASN A 40 -17.36 11.59 0.13
CA ASN A 40 -16.21 11.68 -0.79
C ASN A 40 -16.67 11.87 -2.25
N ILE A 41 -17.96 12.23 -2.43
CA ILE A 41 -18.58 12.45 -3.73
C ILE A 41 -19.15 13.86 -3.75
N LEU A 42 -18.69 14.65 -4.71
CA LEU A 42 -19.27 15.95 -5.04
C LEU A 42 -19.97 15.87 -6.39
N PHE A 43 -20.97 16.73 -6.60
CA PHE A 43 -21.62 16.88 -7.90
C PHE A 43 -21.42 18.29 -8.41
N ARG A 44 -20.98 18.42 -9.67
CA ARG A 44 -20.98 19.70 -10.38
C ARG A 44 -22.41 20.09 -10.75
N PRO A 45 -22.69 21.38 -11.02
CA PRO A 45 -23.97 21.81 -11.58
C PRO A 45 -24.33 21.10 -12.90
N SER A 46 -23.33 20.67 -13.68
CA SER A 46 -23.50 19.86 -14.89
C SER A 46 -24.02 18.44 -14.63
N GLY A 47 -24.07 17.98 -13.37
CA GLY A 47 -24.46 16.63 -13.00
C GLY A 47 -23.31 15.61 -12.98
N GLU A 48 -22.09 16.02 -13.32
CA GLU A 48 -20.89 15.19 -13.23
C GLU A 48 -20.51 14.92 -11.77
N ALA A 49 -20.13 13.67 -11.48
CA ALA A 49 -19.59 13.29 -10.18
C ALA A 49 -18.09 13.57 -10.12
N VAL A 50 -17.64 14.15 -9.02
CA VAL A 50 -16.24 14.40 -8.71
C VAL A 50 -15.89 13.64 -7.44
N LEU A 51 -14.89 12.77 -7.54
CA LEU A 51 -14.37 12.00 -6.41
C LEU A 51 -13.29 12.83 -5.70
N ILE A 52 -13.38 12.87 -4.37
CA ILE A 52 -12.45 13.62 -3.50
C ILE A 52 -11.89 12.68 -2.42
N ASP A 53 -10.85 13.16 -1.73
CA ASP A 53 -10.20 12.46 -0.62
C ASP A 53 -9.58 11.10 -1.03
N TYR A 54 -8.37 11.20 -1.58
CA TYR A 54 -7.55 10.09 -2.06
C TYR A 54 -6.62 9.53 -0.98
N GLY A 55 -6.86 9.83 0.31
CA GLY A 55 -5.97 9.46 1.41
C GLY A 55 -5.76 7.95 1.58
N LEU A 56 -6.70 7.15 1.06
CA LEU A 56 -6.63 5.68 1.05
C LEU A 56 -6.45 5.09 -0.34
N SER A 57 -6.29 5.92 -1.37
CA SER A 57 -6.17 5.43 -2.75
C SER A 57 -4.85 4.72 -2.98
N HIS A 58 -4.82 3.87 -4.00
CA HIS A 58 -3.66 3.08 -4.36
C HIS A 58 -3.42 3.14 -5.87
N HIS A 59 -2.19 3.45 -6.27
CA HIS A 59 -1.75 3.38 -7.67
C HIS A 59 -1.17 1.99 -7.94
N THR A 60 -1.76 1.21 -8.85
CA THR A 60 -1.44 -0.22 -9.02
C THR A 60 -0.02 -0.49 -9.51
N ASP A 61 0.63 0.50 -10.12
CA ASP A 61 2.02 0.39 -10.58
C ASP A 61 3.05 0.84 -9.54
N LEU A 62 2.60 1.34 -8.38
CA LEU A 62 3.47 1.81 -7.29
C LEU A 62 3.34 0.89 -6.06
N PRO A 63 4.35 0.86 -5.17
CA PRO A 63 4.23 0.16 -3.89
C PRO A 63 3.03 0.66 -3.06
N ASP A 64 2.31 -0.25 -2.41
CA ASP A 64 1.21 0.11 -1.50
C ASP A 64 1.72 0.31 -0.08
N LEU A 65 2.24 1.51 0.20
CA LEU A 65 2.75 1.88 1.53
C LEU A 65 1.67 1.72 2.62
N MET A 66 0.39 1.89 2.28
CA MET A 66 -0.72 1.70 3.21
C MET A 66 -0.88 0.21 3.57
N ALA A 67 -0.78 -0.71 2.59
CA ALA A 67 -0.82 -2.14 2.89
C ALA A 67 0.40 -2.61 3.71
N GLU A 68 1.55 -1.97 3.54
CA GLU A 68 2.78 -2.28 4.28
C GLU A 68 2.74 -1.77 5.72
N GLN A 69 2.23 -0.56 5.94
CA GLN A 69 2.17 0.09 7.25
C GLN A 69 1.08 -0.49 8.16
N PHE A 70 -0.04 -0.93 7.57
CA PHE A 70 -1.26 -1.19 8.30
C PHE A 70 -1.70 -2.66 8.22
N ARG A 71 -1.75 -3.35 9.38
CA ARG A 71 -2.12 -4.79 9.47
C ARG A 71 -3.64 -5.06 9.54
N LEU A 72 -4.44 -4.02 9.74
CA LEU A 72 -5.90 -4.09 9.78
C LEU A 72 -6.50 -3.43 8.53
N PRO A 73 -7.72 -3.79 8.11
CA PRO A 73 -8.38 -3.10 7.00
C PRO A 73 -8.76 -1.66 7.40
N TYR A 74 -8.31 -0.68 6.60
CA TYR A 74 -8.61 0.75 6.77
C TYR A 74 -9.57 1.24 5.68
N GLY A 75 -10.48 2.13 6.07
CA GLY A 75 -11.53 2.68 5.20
C GLY A 75 -12.89 2.67 5.89
N THR A 76 -13.91 3.16 5.19
CA THR A 76 -15.24 3.30 5.76
C THR A 76 -15.99 1.97 5.70
N ALA A 77 -16.04 1.28 6.85
CA ALA A 77 -16.47 -0.12 7.00
C ALA A 77 -17.74 -0.52 6.22
N PRO A 78 -18.81 0.29 6.11
CA PRO A 78 -20.01 -0.09 5.37
C PRO A 78 -19.82 -0.26 3.86
N TYR A 79 -18.85 0.42 3.25
CA TYR A 79 -18.63 0.44 1.78
C TYR A 79 -17.48 -0.47 1.31
N MET A 80 -16.68 -0.96 2.26
CA MET A 80 -15.46 -1.72 1.98
C MET A 80 -15.70 -3.04 1.21
N ALA A 81 -14.89 -3.34 0.21
CA ALA A 81 -15.02 -4.60 -0.52
C ALA A 81 -14.53 -5.82 0.31
N PRO A 82 -15.07 -7.03 0.09
CA PRO A 82 -14.62 -8.26 0.75
C PRO A 82 -13.10 -8.47 0.69
N GLU A 83 -12.49 -8.24 -0.47
CA GLU A 83 -11.05 -8.36 -0.67
C GLU A 83 -10.24 -7.30 0.11
N GLN A 84 -10.79 -6.10 0.32
CA GLN A 84 -10.16 -5.08 1.17
C GLN A 84 -10.15 -5.50 2.65
N VAL A 85 -11.20 -6.19 3.11
CA VAL A 85 -11.25 -6.78 4.47
C VAL A 85 -10.14 -7.83 4.64
N LEU A 86 -9.72 -8.47 3.56
CA LEU A 86 -8.61 -9.42 3.52
C LEU A 86 -7.24 -8.74 3.30
N GLY A 87 -7.18 -7.41 3.25
CA GLY A 87 -5.96 -6.63 3.03
C GLY A 87 -5.54 -6.49 1.57
N VAL A 88 -6.38 -6.92 0.61
CA VAL A 88 -6.08 -6.78 -0.82
C VAL A 88 -6.60 -5.45 -1.34
N ARG A 89 -5.69 -4.61 -1.82
CA ARG A 89 -5.95 -3.21 -2.21
C ARG A 89 -5.64 -2.90 -3.68
N ASN A 90 -5.24 -3.90 -4.46
CA ASN A 90 -4.86 -3.76 -5.87
C ASN A 90 -5.98 -4.12 -6.86
N TYR A 91 -7.21 -4.35 -6.40
CA TYR A 91 -8.35 -4.66 -7.27
C TYR A 91 -9.20 -3.41 -7.55
N ARG A 92 -9.21 -2.94 -8.81
CA ARG A 92 -10.14 -1.90 -9.30
C ARG A 92 -11.61 -2.25 -9.03
N ARG A 93 -11.94 -3.55 -9.04
CA ARG A 93 -13.28 -4.08 -8.74
C ARG A 93 -13.72 -3.85 -7.28
N SER A 94 -12.82 -3.43 -6.38
CA SER A 94 -13.18 -2.99 -5.03
C SER A 94 -14.03 -1.72 -5.07
N ASP A 95 -13.71 -0.76 -5.95
CA ASP A 95 -14.52 0.44 -6.12
C ASP A 95 -15.87 0.12 -6.78
N VAL A 96 -15.93 -0.88 -7.65
CA VAL A 96 -17.19 -1.37 -8.24
C VAL A 96 -18.12 -1.94 -7.14
N PHE A 97 -17.56 -2.63 -6.16
CA PHE A 97 -18.33 -3.11 -5.01
C PHE A 97 -18.86 -1.94 -4.19
N ALA A 98 -18.01 -0.96 -3.87
CA ALA A 98 -18.43 0.24 -3.13
C ALA A 98 -19.51 1.03 -3.88
N LEU A 99 -19.42 1.11 -5.22
CA LEU A 99 -20.49 1.65 -6.07
C LEU A 99 -21.78 0.84 -5.93
N GLY A 100 -21.70 -0.49 -5.94
CA GLY A 100 -22.85 -1.37 -5.68
C GLY A 100 -23.51 -1.09 -4.32
N VAL A 101 -22.71 -0.86 -3.28
CA VAL A 101 -23.20 -0.49 -1.95
C VAL A 101 -23.93 0.86 -1.99
N LEU A 102 -23.40 1.85 -2.69
CA LEU A 102 -24.05 3.16 -2.86
C LEU A 102 -25.36 3.05 -3.62
N LEU A 103 -25.40 2.33 -4.75
CA LEU A 103 -26.62 2.13 -5.53
C LEU A 103 -27.70 1.42 -4.71
N TYR A 104 -27.31 0.40 -3.94
CA TYR A 104 -28.20 -0.29 -3.01
C TYR A 104 -28.77 0.68 -1.97
N PHE A 105 -27.89 1.44 -1.31
CA PHE A 105 -28.29 2.39 -0.28
C PHE A 105 -29.18 3.50 -0.83
N PHE A 106 -28.89 3.98 -2.04
CA PHE A 106 -29.71 4.98 -2.71
C PHE A 106 -31.09 4.47 -3.11
N ALA A 107 -31.19 3.21 -3.53
CA ALA A 107 -32.45 2.60 -3.92
C ALA A 107 -33.33 2.17 -2.72
N THR A 108 -32.73 1.86 -1.57
CA THR A 108 -33.45 1.21 -0.46
C THR A 108 -33.44 2.00 0.85
N ALA A 109 -32.61 3.04 0.98
CA ALA A 109 -32.28 3.73 2.24
C ALA A 109 -31.63 2.82 3.31
N VAL A 110 -31.30 1.57 2.97
CA VAL A 110 -30.69 0.58 3.86
C VAL A 110 -29.33 0.19 3.31
N ARG A 111 -28.33 -0.02 4.18
CA ARG A 111 -27.02 -0.52 3.73
C ARG A 111 -27.05 -2.05 3.60
N PRO A 112 -26.51 -2.63 2.51
CA PRO A 112 -26.63 -4.05 2.20
C PRO A 112 -26.07 -4.99 3.29
N PHE A 113 -25.07 -4.52 4.03
CA PHE A 113 -24.40 -5.26 5.11
C PHE A 113 -24.42 -4.52 6.45
N GLY A 114 -25.34 -3.55 6.61
CA GLY A 114 -25.43 -2.72 7.81
C GLY A 114 -24.19 -1.87 8.08
N ASP A 115 -24.02 -1.49 9.35
CA ASP A 115 -22.92 -0.66 9.85
C ASP A 115 -22.06 -1.44 10.85
N PRO A 116 -21.12 -2.28 10.35
CA PRO A 116 -20.34 -3.13 11.22
C PRO A 116 -19.36 -2.31 12.06
N ILE A 117 -19.50 -2.40 13.38
CA ILE A 117 -18.60 -1.79 14.37
C ILE A 117 -17.40 -2.73 14.67
N SER A 118 -17.58 -4.04 14.47
CA SER A 118 -16.54 -5.05 14.73
C SER A 118 -16.01 -5.68 13.44
N LEU A 119 -14.76 -6.15 13.49
CA LEU A 119 -14.16 -6.95 12.41
C LEU A 119 -14.98 -8.22 12.09
N LYS A 120 -15.67 -8.80 13.09
CA LYS A 120 -16.54 -9.96 12.89
C LYS A 120 -17.72 -9.62 11.98
N GLY A 121 -18.40 -8.50 12.25
CA GLY A 121 -19.50 -8.01 11.41
C GLY A 121 -19.02 -7.60 10.01
N LEU A 122 -17.85 -6.96 9.94
CA LEU A 122 -17.24 -6.58 8.65
C LEU A 122 -17.00 -7.79 7.75
N LYS A 123 -16.54 -8.91 8.34
CA LYS A 123 -16.28 -10.19 7.65
C LYS A 123 -17.55 -10.92 7.18
N GLU A 124 -18.77 -10.48 7.51
CA GLU A 124 -19.99 -11.13 7.03
C GLU A 124 -20.14 -11.05 5.51
N ARG A 125 -19.70 -9.95 4.89
CA ARG A 125 -19.70 -9.78 3.42
C ARG A 125 -18.82 -10.78 2.68
N LEU A 126 -17.96 -11.53 3.39
CA LEU A 126 -17.16 -12.62 2.84
C LEU A 126 -17.96 -13.91 2.65
N TRP A 127 -19.22 -13.99 3.07
CA TRP A 127 -19.99 -15.25 2.94
C TRP A 127 -21.51 -15.07 2.95
N ARG A 128 -22.02 -13.92 3.40
CA ARG A 128 -23.43 -13.58 3.47
C ARG A 128 -23.81 -12.66 2.31
N ASP A 129 -24.81 -13.04 1.53
CA ASP A 129 -25.41 -12.14 0.53
C ASP A 129 -26.21 -11.03 1.21
N PRO A 130 -26.35 -9.85 0.60
CA PRO A 130 -27.31 -8.86 1.06
C PRO A 130 -28.75 -9.32 0.83
N ILE A 131 -29.69 -8.72 1.54
CA ILE A 131 -31.12 -8.87 1.23
C ILE A 131 -31.36 -8.25 -0.17
N PRO A 132 -32.10 -8.90 -1.09
CA PRO A 132 -32.35 -8.33 -2.41
C PRO A 132 -33.07 -6.97 -2.34
N PRO A 133 -32.67 -5.94 -3.11
CA PRO A 133 -33.33 -4.63 -3.12
C PRO A 133 -34.85 -4.69 -3.28
N ARG A 134 -35.35 -5.57 -4.17
CA ARG A 134 -36.79 -5.74 -4.44
C ARG A 134 -37.60 -6.29 -3.27
N ARG A 135 -36.92 -6.82 -2.24
CA ARG A 135 -37.57 -7.22 -0.98
C ARG A 135 -37.86 -6.02 -0.09
N TRP A 136 -37.07 -4.94 -0.19
CA TRP A 136 -37.31 -3.70 0.53
C TRP A 136 -38.34 -2.82 -0.19
N ARG A 137 -38.28 -2.81 -1.52
CA ARG A 137 -39.13 -1.96 -2.37
C ARG A 137 -39.45 -2.70 -3.67
N ASP A 138 -40.70 -3.09 -3.86
CA ASP A 138 -41.16 -3.93 -4.97
C ASP A 138 -41.18 -3.22 -6.33
N ASP A 139 -41.31 -1.89 -6.32
CA ASP A 139 -41.21 -0.99 -7.48
C ASP A 139 -39.80 -0.93 -8.12
N ILE A 140 -38.75 -1.46 -7.45
CA ILE A 140 -37.41 -1.52 -8.01
C ILE A 140 -37.43 -2.47 -9.21
N PRO A 141 -37.04 -2.00 -10.41
CA PRO A 141 -37.07 -2.84 -11.58
C PRO A 141 -35.99 -3.94 -11.49
N ALA A 142 -36.28 -5.10 -12.07
CA ALA A 142 -35.40 -6.27 -12.02
C ALA A 142 -33.99 -5.98 -12.58
N TRP A 143 -33.89 -5.11 -13.59
CA TRP A 143 -32.61 -4.72 -14.18
C TRP A 143 -31.72 -3.95 -13.19
N LEU A 144 -32.29 -3.08 -12.35
CA LEU A 144 -31.51 -2.31 -11.38
C LEU A 144 -31.01 -3.24 -10.27
N GLN A 145 -31.86 -4.18 -9.83
CA GLN A 145 -31.44 -5.21 -8.90
C GLN A 145 -30.33 -6.10 -9.48
N GLU A 146 -30.40 -6.49 -10.76
CA GLU A 146 -29.36 -7.27 -11.43
C GLU A 146 -28.01 -6.56 -11.33
N VAL A 147 -27.95 -5.28 -11.73
CA VAL A 147 -26.73 -4.47 -11.68
C VAL A 147 -26.20 -4.34 -10.24
N ILE A 148 -27.05 -3.94 -9.29
CA ILE A 148 -26.67 -3.75 -7.88
C ILE A 148 -26.07 -5.04 -7.33
N LEU A 149 -26.79 -6.16 -7.47
CA LEU A 149 -26.35 -7.42 -6.90
C LEU A 149 -25.13 -7.99 -7.64
N ARG A 150 -24.90 -7.65 -8.91
CA ARG A 150 -23.70 -8.04 -9.65
C ARG A 150 -22.48 -7.28 -9.18
N CYS A 151 -22.62 -5.98 -8.88
CA CYS A 151 -21.57 -5.22 -8.21
C CYS A 151 -21.24 -5.76 -6.81
N LEU A 152 -22.25 -6.28 -6.09
CA LEU A 152 -22.11 -6.83 -4.74
C LEU A 152 -21.69 -8.31 -4.69
N GLU A 153 -21.31 -8.91 -5.81
CA GLU A 153 -20.74 -10.26 -5.81
C GLU A 153 -19.51 -10.31 -4.89
N PRO A 154 -19.45 -11.27 -3.95
CA PRO A 154 -18.31 -11.27 -3.05
C PRO A 154 -16.97 -11.59 -3.74
N ASN A 155 -16.99 -12.44 -4.76
CA ASN A 155 -15.82 -12.70 -5.61
C ASN A 155 -15.69 -11.56 -6.64
N PRO A 156 -14.58 -10.80 -6.64
CA PRO A 156 -14.36 -9.71 -7.60
C PRO A 156 -14.53 -10.14 -9.05
N GLU A 157 -14.09 -11.35 -9.42
CA GLU A 157 -14.14 -11.84 -10.81
C GLU A 157 -15.56 -12.03 -11.34
N LYS A 158 -16.54 -12.23 -10.44
CA LYS A 158 -17.96 -12.34 -10.79
C LYS A 158 -18.66 -10.98 -10.93
N ARG A 159 -18.02 -9.89 -10.50
CA ARG A 159 -18.51 -8.51 -10.70
C ARG A 159 -18.31 -8.05 -12.14
N TYR A 160 -18.70 -6.82 -12.43
CA TYR A 160 -18.29 -6.14 -13.65
C TYR A 160 -16.75 -6.02 -13.75
N PRO A 161 -16.15 -6.39 -14.89
CA PRO A 161 -14.74 -6.13 -15.20
C PRO A 161 -14.30 -4.68 -15.02
N THR A 162 -15.12 -3.71 -15.42
CA THR A 162 -14.80 -2.28 -15.37
C THR A 162 -15.99 -1.45 -14.93
N ALA A 163 -15.72 -0.26 -14.38
CA ALA A 163 -16.77 0.70 -14.04
C ALA A 163 -17.50 1.24 -15.30
N ALA A 164 -16.81 1.35 -16.45
CA ALA A 164 -17.46 1.66 -17.73
C ALA A 164 -18.60 0.71 -18.09
N GLN A 165 -18.48 -0.60 -17.80
CA GLN A 165 -19.55 -1.56 -18.06
C GLN A 165 -20.75 -1.36 -17.13
N VAL A 166 -20.51 -0.95 -15.88
CA VAL A 166 -21.61 -0.56 -14.98
C VAL A 166 -22.35 0.66 -15.53
N ALA A 167 -21.61 1.68 -15.99
CA ALA A 167 -22.20 2.85 -16.61
C ALA A 167 -23.00 2.50 -17.87
N PHE A 168 -22.47 1.60 -18.70
CA PHE A 168 -23.13 1.12 -19.91
C PHE A 168 -24.48 0.44 -19.61
N ASP A 169 -24.51 -0.52 -18.68
CA ASP A 169 -25.74 -1.23 -18.31
C ASP A 169 -26.77 -0.29 -17.71
N LEU A 170 -26.37 0.61 -16.80
CA LEU A 170 -27.28 1.60 -16.21
C LEU A 170 -27.86 2.58 -17.24
N LYS A 171 -27.15 2.85 -18.33
CA LYS A 171 -27.57 3.75 -19.41
C LYS A 171 -28.48 3.05 -20.43
N ASN A 172 -28.36 1.73 -20.57
CA ASN A 172 -29.11 0.90 -21.52
C ASN A 172 -29.84 -0.24 -20.78
N PRO A 173 -30.79 0.07 -19.89
CA PRO A 173 -31.42 -0.94 -19.01
C PRO A 173 -32.18 -2.03 -19.77
N ASP A 174 -32.65 -1.72 -20.98
CA ASP A 174 -33.31 -2.62 -21.93
C ASP A 174 -32.38 -3.71 -22.50
N GLN A 175 -31.07 -3.50 -22.47
CA GLN A 175 -30.07 -4.45 -22.97
C GLN A 175 -29.53 -5.39 -21.89
N ILE A 176 -29.95 -5.20 -20.62
CA ILE A 176 -29.49 -6.03 -19.51
C ILE A 176 -30.14 -7.40 -19.59
N VAL A 177 -29.31 -8.44 -19.76
CA VAL A 177 -29.76 -9.83 -19.64
C VAL A 177 -30.06 -10.14 -18.18
N LEU A 178 -31.34 -10.29 -17.85
CA LEU A 178 -31.76 -10.66 -16.50
C LEU A 178 -31.36 -12.10 -16.19
N THR A 179 -30.68 -12.30 -15.07
CA THR A 179 -30.35 -13.61 -14.54
C THR A 179 -31.27 -13.92 -13.35
N PRO A 180 -31.18 -15.11 -12.70
CA PRO A 180 -31.91 -15.36 -11.46
C PRO A 180 -31.67 -14.31 -10.36
N ARG A 181 -30.57 -13.55 -10.44
CA ARG A 181 -30.24 -12.44 -9.54
C ARG A 181 -31.27 -11.31 -9.61
N GLY A 182 -31.69 -10.86 -10.80
CA GLY A 182 -32.68 -9.79 -10.98
C GLY A 182 -34.09 -10.16 -10.49
N GLN A 183 -34.40 -11.45 -10.41
CA GLN A 183 -35.68 -11.97 -9.94
C GLN A 183 -35.68 -12.40 -8.47
N ARG A 184 -34.53 -12.40 -7.80
CA ARG A 184 -34.36 -12.88 -6.43
C ARG A 184 -35.16 -12.04 -5.43
N LEU A 185 -36.03 -12.67 -4.65
CA LEU A 185 -36.81 -12.01 -3.57
C LEU A 185 -36.36 -12.40 -2.17
N HIS A 186 -35.67 -13.53 -2.05
CA HIS A 186 -35.20 -14.05 -0.76
C HIS A 186 -33.68 -14.09 -0.69
N GLN A 187 -33.18 -13.73 0.48
CA GLN A 187 -31.77 -13.95 0.84
C GLN A 187 -31.54 -15.45 1.00
N ASP A 188 -30.33 -15.91 0.67
CA ASP A 188 -29.99 -17.32 0.87
C ASP A 188 -30.15 -17.76 2.32
N SER A 189 -30.59 -19.01 2.46
CA SER A 189 -30.69 -19.69 3.75
C SER A 189 -29.33 -19.69 4.46
N TRP A 190 -29.37 -19.67 5.79
CA TRP A 190 -28.19 -19.72 6.64
C TRP A 190 -27.31 -20.92 6.30
N LEU A 191 -27.90 -22.07 5.97
CA LEU A 191 -27.17 -23.28 5.55
C LEU A 191 -26.29 -23.05 4.32
N MET A 192 -26.79 -22.32 3.32
CA MET A 192 -26.00 -21.97 2.13
C MET A 192 -24.91 -20.95 2.45
N ALA A 193 -25.20 -19.98 3.31
CA ALA A 193 -24.22 -19.01 3.79
C ALA A 193 -23.07 -19.70 4.57
N PHE A 194 -23.38 -20.72 5.36
CA PHE A 194 -22.40 -21.50 6.10
C PHE A 194 -21.56 -22.42 5.23
N ARG A 195 -22.18 -23.08 4.25
CA ARG A 195 -21.45 -23.84 3.22
C ARG A 195 -20.45 -22.94 2.50
N ARG A 196 -20.85 -21.71 2.16
CA ARG A 196 -19.98 -20.68 1.57
C ARG A 196 -18.85 -20.25 2.50
N LYS A 197 -19.13 -20.09 3.79
CA LYS A 197 -18.11 -19.78 4.81
C LYS A 197 -17.08 -20.89 4.98
N HIS A 198 -17.47 -22.16 4.85
CA HIS A 198 -16.58 -23.32 5.00
C HIS A 198 -15.85 -23.71 3.72
N ASN A 199 -16.43 -23.47 2.54
CA ASN A 199 -15.74 -23.62 1.26
C ASN A 199 -14.80 -22.44 1.01
N ARG A 200 -13.61 -22.48 1.62
CA ARG A 200 -12.53 -21.50 1.45
C ARG A 200 -12.15 -21.25 -0.02
N GLU A 201 -12.38 -22.21 -0.91
CA GLU A 201 -12.14 -22.07 -2.36
C GLU A 201 -13.10 -21.09 -3.04
N THR A 202 -14.31 -20.89 -2.51
CA THR A 202 -15.31 -19.99 -3.13
C THR A 202 -14.92 -18.51 -3.00
N TYR A 203 -14.08 -18.18 -2.00
CA TYR A 203 -13.63 -16.82 -1.67
C TYR A 203 -12.13 -16.69 -1.61
N ALA A 204 -11.38 -17.67 -2.13
CA ALA A 204 -9.96 -17.48 -2.34
C ALA A 204 -9.83 -16.28 -3.30
N PRO A 205 -9.39 -15.09 -2.85
CA PRO A 205 -9.15 -13.99 -3.78
C PRO A 205 -8.22 -14.58 -4.82
N ALA A 206 -8.68 -14.63 -6.08
CA ALA A 206 -8.06 -15.33 -7.19
C ALA A 206 -6.56 -15.41 -6.96
N ARG A 207 -6.13 -16.57 -6.42
CA ARG A 207 -4.78 -16.96 -6.06
C ARG A 207 -3.80 -15.80 -6.16
N LYS A 208 -3.71 -14.93 -5.12
CA LYS A 208 -2.61 -13.98 -4.89
C LYS A 208 -2.01 -13.53 -6.24
N LEU A 209 -2.85 -12.91 -7.11
CA LEU A 209 -2.66 -12.92 -8.56
C LEU A 209 -1.18 -12.79 -8.90
N ALA A 210 -0.66 -13.90 -9.41
CA ALA A 210 0.75 -14.17 -9.67
C ALA A 210 1.29 -13.30 -10.82
N SER A 211 0.83 -12.04 -10.92
CA SER A 211 1.48 -10.95 -11.63
C SER A 211 2.21 -9.98 -10.68
N GLN A 212 2.15 -10.16 -9.35
CA GLN A 212 2.98 -9.40 -8.40
C GLN A 212 3.99 -10.25 -7.59
N SER A 213 4.04 -11.57 -7.77
CA SER A 213 5.00 -12.43 -7.04
C SER A 213 6.39 -12.58 -7.67
N LYS A 214 6.77 -11.75 -8.65
CA LYS A 214 8.21 -11.60 -8.98
C LYS A 214 8.92 -10.59 -8.07
N PHE A 215 8.18 -9.70 -7.38
CA PHE A 215 8.77 -8.66 -6.54
C PHE A 215 8.61 -8.87 -5.03
N ALA A 216 7.74 -9.80 -4.60
CA ALA A 216 7.59 -10.15 -3.18
C ALA A 216 8.53 -11.29 -2.70
N ALA A 217 9.30 -11.91 -3.61
CA ALA A 217 10.36 -12.87 -3.29
C ALA A 217 11.77 -12.30 -3.54
N ALA A 218 11.84 -11.02 -3.96
CA ALA A 218 13.07 -10.29 -4.17
C ALA A 218 13.70 -9.98 -2.80
N PRO A 219 14.88 -10.54 -2.48
CA PRO A 219 15.51 -10.28 -1.20
C PRO A 219 15.72 -8.79 -0.99
N ILE A 220 15.39 -8.28 0.19
CA ILE A 220 15.61 -6.87 0.53
C ILE A 220 17.00 -6.74 1.16
N ILE A 221 17.86 -5.97 0.49
CA ILE A 221 19.20 -5.62 0.97
C ILE A 221 19.15 -4.20 1.52
N LEU A 222 19.23 -4.07 2.84
CA LEU A 222 19.28 -2.79 3.54
C LEU A 222 20.72 -2.32 3.69
N VAL A 223 21.03 -1.10 3.25
CA VAL A 223 22.31 -0.45 3.49
C VAL A 223 22.12 0.70 4.47
N ALA A 224 22.69 0.57 5.66
CA ALA A 224 22.69 1.62 6.66
C ALA A 224 23.93 2.52 6.50
N LEU A 225 23.69 3.80 6.21
CA LEU A 225 24.73 4.79 5.97
C LEU A 225 24.80 5.79 7.12
N ASP A 226 26.02 6.04 7.60
CA ASP A 226 26.30 7.15 8.50
C ASP A 226 26.35 8.45 7.68
N PRO A 227 25.50 9.45 8.01
CA PRO A 227 25.39 10.67 7.23
C PRO A 227 26.68 11.50 7.20
N THR A 228 27.62 11.25 8.11
CA THR A 228 28.92 11.93 8.19
C THR A 228 29.98 11.28 7.30
N THR A 229 29.83 10.01 6.94
CA THR A 229 30.84 9.25 6.18
C THR A 229 30.38 8.80 4.80
N ILE A 230 29.14 9.13 4.41
CA ILE A 230 28.51 8.72 3.15
C ILE A 230 29.33 9.07 1.90
N ASN A 231 30.00 10.21 1.88
CA ASN A 231 30.82 10.67 0.74
C ASN A 231 32.29 10.23 0.82
N GLY A 232 32.69 9.57 1.91
CA GLY A 232 34.08 9.16 2.15
C GLY A 232 34.41 7.74 1.64
N PRO A 233 35.62 7.25 1.96
CA PRO A 233 36.08 5.91 1.55
C PRO A 233 35.17 4.77 2.02
N LEU A 234 34.61 4.87 3.24
CA LEU A 234 33.68 3.88 3.78
C LEU A 234 32.36 3.84 2.99
N GLY A 235 31.82 5.01 2.62
CA GLY A 235 30.64 5.10 1.78
C GLY A 235 30.85 4.47 0.40
N ARG A 236 32.05 4.60 -0.18
CA ARG A 236 32.42 3.90 -1.43
C ARG A 236 32.48 2.39 -1.23
N ALA A 237 33.17 1.92 -0.19
CA ALA A 237 33.28 0.48 0.11
C ALA A 237 31.91 -0.18 0.36
N LEU A 238 30.97 0.53 1.01
CA LEU A 238 29.59 0.07 1.18
C LEU A 238 28.84 -0.02 -0.16
N ARG A 239 29.08 0.93 -1.06
CA ARG A 239 28.50 0.91 -2.41
C ARG A 239 29.02 -0.26 -3.22
N ASP A 240 30.34 -0.48 -3.21
CA ASP A 240 30.98 -1.59 -3.92
C ASP A 240 30.48 -2.93 -3.38
N LYS A 241 30.30 -3.04 -2.06
CA LYS A 241 29.72 -4.23 -1.44
C LYS A 241 28.27 -4.45 -1.85
N LEU A 242 27.44 -3.39 -1.82
CA LEU A 242 26.06 -3.46 -2.30
C LEU A 242 25.99 -3.89 -3.77
N GLN A 243 26.82 -3.30 -4.63
CA GLN A 243 26.87 -3.64 -6.05
C GLN A 243 27.25 -5.11 -6.28
N SER A 244 28.25 -5.62 -5.55
CA SER A 244 28.62 -7.04 -5.58
C SER A 244 27.49 -7.95 -5.10
N THR A 245 26.79 -7.59 -4.02
CA THR A 245 25.65 -8.38 -3.51
C THR A 245 24.46 -8.35 -4.48
N LEU A 246 24.15 -7.21 -5.10
CA LEU A 246 23.09 -7.10 -6.12
C LEU A 246 23.43 -7.89 -7.39
N ALA A 247 24.70 -7.94 -7.79
CA ALA A 247 25.15 -8.76 -8.92
C ALA A 247 24.97 -10.27 -8.63
N ALA A 248 25.20 -10.70 -7.38
CA ALA A 248 24.97 -12.07 -6.95
C ALA A 248 23.47 -12.41 -6.80
N THR A 249 22.63 -11.40 -6.55
CA THR A 249 21.19 -11.56 -6.34
C THR A 249 20.40 -10.58 -7.24
N PRO A 250 20.29 -10.84 -8.56
CA PRO A 250 19.76 -9.87 -9.53
C PRO A 250 18.30 -9.46 -9.31
N GLN A 251 17.54 -10.24 -8.54
CA GLN A 251 16.16 -9.94 -8.19
C GLN A 251 16.04 -9.10 -6.91
N ALA A 252 17.12 -8.88 -6.17
CA ALA A 252 17.09 -8.18 -4.89
C ALA A 252 16.77 -6.68 -5.04
N ARG A 253 16.06 -6.13 -4.06
CA ARG A 253 15.77 -4.70 -3.97
C ARG A 253 16.71 -4.06 -2.94
N ALA A 254 17.24 -2.89 -3.28
CA ALA A 254 18.07 -2.13 -2.36
C ALA A 254 17.22 -1.15 -1.55
N VAL A 255 17.45 -1.10 -0.25
CA VAL A 255 16.96 -0.03 0.62
C VAL A 255 18.17 0.69 1.15
N VAL A 256 18.26 2.00 0.93
CA VAL A 256 19.34 2.83 1.48
C VAL A 256 18.75 3.70 2.58
N MET A 257 19.30 3.59 3.78
CA MET A 257 18.78 4.34 4.93
C MET A 257 19.86 5.09 5.70
N THR A 258 19.47 6.21 6.31
CA THR A 258 20.26 6.91 7.32
C THR A 258 19.35 7.38 8.45
N VAL A 259 19.80 7.34 9.69
CA VAL A 259 18.96 7.71 10.85
C VAL A 259 19.32 9.12 11.31
N LEU A 260 18.31 9.98 11.46
CA LEU A 260 18.46 11.30 12.07
C LEU A 260 18.35 11.16 13.59
N ASN A 261 19.42 11.50 14.31
CA ASN A 261 19.42 11.50 15.77
C ASN A 261 19.03 12.90 16.28
N ASN A 262 17.93 13.02 17.03
CA ASN A 262 17.37 14.28 17.51
C ASN A 262 18.04 14.82 18.79
N ASN A 263 19.24 14.35 19.15
CA ASN A 263 20.00 14.90 20.26
C ASN A 263 20.72 16.20 19.86
N VAL A 264 20.02 17.34 19.96
CA VAL A 264 20.68 18.64 20.15
C VAL A 264 19.95 19.41 21.24
N VAL A 265 20.44 19.25 22.47
CA VAL A 265 20.52 20.35 23.43
C VAL A 265 21.70 21.20 23.00
N ALA A 266 21.44 22.40 22.48
CA ALA A 266 22.42 23.47 22.38
C ALA A 266 21.75 24.74 22.89
N LEU A 267 22.09 25.09 24.13
CA LEU A 267 22.04 26.45 24.63
C LEU A 267 22.91 27.30 23.70
N ASP A 268 22.28 28.06 22.81
CA ASP A 268 22.69 29.43 22.47
C ASP A 268 21.68 30.05 21.50
N GLN A 269 21.51 31.35 21.64
CA GLN A 269 20.41 32.15 21.12
C GLN A 269 20.36 32.17 19.58
N ASN A 270 19.39 31.46 19.00
CA ASN A 270 18.64 31.86 17.79
C ASN A 270 17.57 30.80 17.48
N PRO A 271 16.31 31.17 17.18
CA PRO A 271 15.28 30.20 16.83
C PRO A 271 15.52 29.70 15.41
N VAL A 272 16.44 28.73 15.25
CA VAL A 272 16.60 28.03 13.99
C VAL A 272 15.42 27.09 13.84
N VAL A 273 14.44 27.56 13.05
CA VAL A 273 13.48 26.80 12.25
C VAL A 273 13.78 25.29 12.28
N THR A 274 12.90 24.50 12.89
CA THR A 274 12.82 23.05 12.68
C THR A 274 12.68 22.82 11.17
N SER A 275 13.80 22.57 10.50
CA SER A 275 13.88 22.81 9.07
C SER A 275 13.58 21.52 8.29
N PRO A 276 12.45 21.44 7.54
CA PRO A 276 12.23 20.42 6.50
C PRO A 276 13.43 20.28 5.54
N ASN A 277 14.34 21.26 5.49
CA ASN A 277 15.58 21.21 4.73
C ASN A 277 16.55 20.10 5.16
N ARG A 278 16.56 19.66 6.43
CA ARG A 278 17.51 18.60 6.88
C ARG A 278 17.15 17.23 6.32
N HIS A 279 15.87 16.85 6.42
CA HIS A 279 15.38 15.58 5.87
C HIS A 279 15.53 15.54 4.34
N VAL A 280 15.16 16.64 3.66
CA VAL A 280 15.35 16.78 2.20
C VAL A 280 16.83 16.70 1.82
N ALA A 281 17.73 17.38 2.54
CA ALA A 281 19.16 17.31 2.27
C ALA A 281 19.74 15.89 2.45
N ARG A 282 19.29 15.15 3.48
CA ARG A 282 19.70 13.75 3.68
C ARG A 282 19.17 12.86 2.57
N MET A 283 17.91 13.01 2.17
CA MET A 283 17.32 12.27 1.07
C MET A 283 18.09 12.49 -0.25
N VAL A 284 18.46 13.74 -0.54
CA VAL A 284 19.29 14.09 -1.71
C VAL A 284 20.67 13.43 -1.62
N ALA A 285 21.31 13.44 -0.45
CA ALA A 285 22.61 12.79 -0.25
C ALA A 285 22.54 11.27 -0.49
N LEU A 286 21.47 10.59 -0.03
CA LEU A 286 21.27 9.15 -0.30
C LEU A 286 21.12 8.87 -1.81
N LYS A 287 20.33 9.68 -2.51
CA LYS A 287 20.14 9.57 -3.97
C LYS A 287 21.44 9.81 -4.73
N GLN A 288 22.19 10.85 -4.36
CA GLN A 288 23.50 11.15 -4.95
C GLN A 288 24.52 10.02 -4.72
N TRP A 289 24.54 9.46 -3.50
CA TRP A 289 25.39 8.33 -3.18
C TRP A 289 25.04 7.07 -3.99
N ALA A 290 23.77 6.81 -4.23
CA ALA A 290 23.31 5.63 -4.97
C ALA A 290 23.40 5.79 -6.49
N LYS A 291 23.47 7.02 -7.02
CA LYS A 291 23.49 7.32 -8.46
C LYS A 291 24.47 6.46 -9.28
N PRO A 292 25.72 6.19 -8.83
CA PRO A 292 26.67 5.37 -9.59
C PRO A 292 26.28 3.89 -9.71
N LEU A 293 25.32 3.40 -8.93
CA LEU A 293 24.85 2.01 -9.00
C LEU A 293 24.02 1.75 -10.28
N GLY A 294 23.51 2.79 -10.94
CA GLY A 294 22.74 2.65 -12.19
C GLY A 294 21.42 1.89 -12.05
N LEU A 295 20.89 1.79 -10.83
CA LEU A 295 19.64 1.07 -10.54
C LEU A 295 18.43 1.89 -11.00
N GLY A 296 17.45 1.22 -11.61
CA GLY A 296 16.16 1.85 -11.94
C GLY A 296 15.36 2.24 -10.69
N GLU A 297 14.44 3.20 -10.82
CA GLU A 297 13.68 3.76 -9.68
C GLU A 297 12.86 2.72 -8.89
N GLN A 298 12.53 1.57 -9.51
CA GLN A 298 11.81 0.47 -8.86
C GLN A 298 12.71 -0.49 -8.05
N ALA A 299 14.02 -0.47 -8.31
CA ALA A 299 15.00 -1.40 -7.72
C ALA A 299 15.64 -0.86 -6.42
N ILE A 300 15.46 0.43 -6.11
CA ILE A 300 16.07 1.10 -4.95
C ILE A 300 15.09 2.05 -4.26
N SER A 301 15.08 2.07 -2.93
CA SER A 301 14.31 3.04 -2.14
C SER A 301 15.18 3.72 -1.06
N TYR A 302 14.75 4.88 -0.58
CA TYR A 302 15.53 5.76 0.29
C TYR A 302 14.73 6.15 1.54
N HIS A 303 15.31 5.97 2.72
CA HIS A 303 14.60 6.17 3.99
C HIS A 303 15.44 6.99 4.98
N VAL A 304 14.81 7.95 5.66
CA VAL A 304 15.49 8.82 6.65
C VAL A 304 14.66 8.87 7.94
N PRO A 305 14.54 7.75 8.69
CA PRO A 305 13.79 7.75 9.94
C PRO A 305 14.45 8.64 11.00
N GLU A 306 13.62 9.31 11.79
CA GLU A 306 14.05 10.04 12.99
C GLU A 306 13.95 9.11 14.21
N ALA A 307 15.05 8.93 14.93
CA ALA A 307 15.08 8.08 16.13
C ALA A 307 16.20 8.47 17.09
N LEU A 308 15.97 8.26 18.38
CA LEU A 308 16.96 8.49 19.45
C LEU A 308 18.08 7.43 19.43
N ASN A 309 17.74 6.19 19.02
CA ASN A 309 18.66 5.07 18.92
C ASN A 309 18.77 4.59 17.47
N THR A 310 19.93 4.84 16.85
CA THR A 310 20.22 4.41 15.47
C THR A 310 20.13 2.90 15.28
N ALA A 311 20.62 2.10 16.23
CA ALA A 311 20.64 0.64 16.09
C ALA A 311 19.22 0.06 16.15
N GLU A 312 18.40 0.56 17.08
CA GLU A 312 17.01 0.13 17.25
C GLU A 312 16.17 0.52 16.04
N ALA A 313 16.34 1.73 15.50
CA ALA A 313 15.65 2.16 14.28
C ALA A 313 15.97 1.27 13.06
N ILE A 314 17.24 0.86 12.91
CA ILE A 314 17.65 -0.07 11.85
C ILE A 314 17.00 -1.45 12.08
N LEU A 315 16.99 -1.94 13.32
CA LEU A 315 16.43 -3.24 13.69
C LEU A 315 14.91 -3.29 13.52
N ASP A 316 14.19 -2.25 13.93
CA ASP A 316 12.74 -2.12 13.79
C ASP A 316 12.35 -2.07 12.32
N TYR A 317 13.08 -1.29 11.51
CA TYR A 317 12.89 -1.27 10.08
C TYR A 317 13.12 -2.65 9.46
N ALA A 318 14.21 -3.33 9.85
CA ALA A 318 14.54 -4.65 9.34
C ALA A 318 13.46 -5.70 9.67
N ARG A 319 12.92 -5.68 10.90
CA ARG A 319 11.84 -6.58 11.34
C ARG A 319 10.51 -6.26 10.65
N ALA A 320 10.14 -4.98 10.55
CA ALA A 320 8.89 -4.57 9.94
C ALA A 320 8.83 -4.93 8.45
N ASN A 321 9.96 -4.76 7.75
CA ASN A 321 10.04 -4.92 6.29
C ASN A 321 10.64 -6.27 5.85
N HIS A 322 10.88 -7.20 6.77
CA HIS A 322 11.43 -8.53 6.46
C HIS A 322 12.74 -8.45 5.65
N VAL A 323 13.66 -7.59 6.09
CA VAL A 323 14.96 -7.44 5.45
C VAL A 323 15.76 -8.74 5.52
N ASP A 324 16.31 -9.19 4.39
CA ASP A 324 17.07 -10.43 4.28
C ASP A 324 18.57 -10.24 4.55
N HIS A 325 19.08 -9.04 4.26
CA HIS A 325 20.50 -8.72 4.42
C HIS A 325 20.71 -7.25 4.79
N ILE A 326 21.39 -6.99 5.90
CA ILE A 326 21.87 -5.65 6.28
C ILE A 326 23.36 -5.52 5.93
N ILE A 327 23.71 -4.47 5.19
CA ILE A 327 25.08 -4.05 4.93
C ILE A 327 25.31 -2.74 5.68
N MET A 328 26.34 -2.68 6.51
CA MET A 328 26.65 -1.47 7.28
C MET A 328 28.14 -1.31 7.51
N GLY A 329 28.59 -0.08 7.70
CA GLY A 329 29.98 0.20 8.03
C GLY A 329 30.25 -0.02 9.51
N ALA A 330 31.44 -0.52 9.84
CA ALA A 330 32.03 -0.31 11.16
C ALA A 330 33.05 0.83 11.05
N ARG A 331 33.00 1.80 11.98
CA ARG A 331 34.05 2.81 12.07
C ARG A 331 35.37 2.14 12.43
N ALA A 332 36.42 2.41 11.66
CA ALA A 332 37.79 2.16 12.04
C ALA A 332 38.28 3.36 12.87
N GLU A 333 38.74 3.05 14.08
CA GLU A 333 39.60 3.86 14.96
C GLU A 333 39.27 5.35 15.13
N SER A 334 38.61 5.67 16.25
CA SER A 334 38.92 6.89 17.00
C SER A 334 39.34 6.47 18.39
N THR A 335 40.57 6.80 18.76
CA THR A 335 41.26 6.56 20.04
C THR A 335 40.58 7.17 21.28
N VAL A 336 39.33 7.60 21.16
CA VAL A 336 38.45 7.94 22.28
C VAL A 336 37.30 6.93 22.30
N ARG A 337 37.39 6.00 23.24
CA ARG A 337 36.32 5.07 23.63
C ARG A 337 35.05 5.91 23.84
N ASN A 338 34.01 5.70 23.01
CA ASN A 338 32.60 5.62 23.42
C ASN A 338 31.61 5.59 22.22
N LEU A 339 30.64 4.66 22.32
CA LEU A 339 29.30 4.63 21.69
C LEU A 339 29.08 4.34 20.19
N LEU A 340 30.07 4.28 19.28
CA LEU A 340 29.78 4.07 17.83
C LEU A 340 30.20 2.72 17.21
N GLY A 341 31.08 1.93 17.84
CA GLY A 341 31.15 0.48 17.58
C GLY A 341 29.91 -0.27 18.07
N ALA A 342 29.14 0.37 18.95
CA ALA A 342 27.94 -0.17 19.57
C ALA A 342 26.81 -0.40 18.55
N VAL A 343 26.63 0.46 17.53
CA VAL A 343 25.54 0.31 16.56
C VAL A 343 25.74 -0.94 15.69
N SER A 344 26.93 -1.12 15.10
CA SER A 344 27.22 -2.33 14.31
C SER A 344 27.20 -3.61 15.15
N ALA A 345 27.68 -3.54 16.39
CA ALA A 345 27.65 -4.68 17.31
C ALA A 345 26.21 -5.02 17.73
N GLN A 346 25.41 -4.01 18.09
CA GLN A 346 24.02 -4.17 18.51
C GLN A 346 23.13 -4.66 17.37
N VAL A 347 23.28 -4.12 16.15
CA VAL A 347 22.57 -4.59 14.97
C VAL A 347 22.97 -6.03 14.65
N SER A 348 24.27 -6.35 14.65
CA SER A 348 24.74 -7.72 14.39
C SER A 348 24.23 -8.74 15.43
N ALA A 349 24.07 -8.31 16.70
CA ALA A 349 23.61 -9.18 17.77
C ALA A 349 22.09 -9.43 17.76
N HIS A 350 21.28 -8.51 17.24
CA HIS A 350 19.81 -8.56 17.37
C HIS A 350 19.05 -8.57 16.04
N ALA A 351 19.75 -8.48 14.91
CA ALA A 351 19.13 -8.49 13.59
C ALA A 351 18.45 -9.83 13.32
N PRO A 352 17.26 -9.83 12.69
CA PRO A 352 16.55 -11.05 12.32
C PRO A 352 17.14 -11.73 11.05
N CYS A 353 18.26 -11.23 10.52
CA CYS A 353 18.75 -11.54 9.19
C CYS A 353 20.28 -11.47 9.10
N THR A 354 20.83 -11.74 7.90
CA THR A 354 22.28 -11.70 7.66
C THR A 354 22.80 -10.26 7.80
N VAL A 355 23.88 -10.06 8.56
CA VAL A 355 24.53 -8.75 8.68
C VAL A 355 25.94 -8.82 8.12
N THR A 356 26.27 -7.95 7.18
CA THR A 356 27.64 -7.75 6.71
C THR A 356 28.16 -6.40 7.19
N VAL A 357 29.19 -6.48 8.03
CA VAL A 357 29.90 -5.30 8.52
C VAL A 357 31.12 -5.05 7.64
N VAL A 358 31.11 -3.95 6.90
CA VAL A 358 32.25 -3.52 6.07
C VAL A 358 33.22 -2.74 6.94
N ARG A 359 34.47 -3.21 6.99
CA ARG A 359 35.61 -2.53 7.63
C ARG A 359 36.64 -2.19 6.57
N ARG A 360 37.33 -1.06 6.72
CA ARG A 360 38.57 -0.82 5.98
C ARG A 360 39.70 -1.61 6.66
N ARG A 361 40.49 -2.33 5.87
CA ARG A 361 41.86 -2.70 6.26
C ARG A 361 42.75 -1.53 5.85
N GLU A 362 43.33 -0.84 6.82
CA GLU A 362 44.51 -0.01 6.56
C GLU A 362 45.69 -0.97 6.62
N TRP A 363 46.32 -1.23 5.47
CA TRP A 363 47.66 -1.79 5.49
C TRP A 363 48.58 -0.70 6.04
N PRO A 364 49.41 -0.97 7.06
CA PRO A 364 50.50 -0.06 7.38
C PRO A 364 51.33 0.08 6.10
N THR A 365 51.49 1.32 5.63
CA THR A 365 52.45 1.63 4.58
C THR A 365 53.79 1.08 5.05
N ALA A 366 54.32 0.10 4.32
CA ALA A 366 55.68 -0.37 4.55
C ALA A 366 56.60 0.84 4.41
N ASP A 367 57.30 1.19 5.48
CA ASP A 367 58.45 2.07 5.42
C ASP A 367 59.42 1.46 4.40
N VAL A 368 59.47 2.08 3.22
CA VAL A 368 60.52 1.80 2.25
C VAL A 368 61.77 2.50 2.80
N PRO A 369 62.83 1.76 3.19
CA PRO A 369 64.09 2.40 3.56
C PRO A 369 64.59 3.13 2.31
N SER A 370 64.85 4.43 2.47
CA SER A 370 65.57 5.23 1.48
C SER A 370 66.89 4.55 1.16
N GLU A 371 67.06 4.11 -0.10
CA GLU A 371 68.37 3.75 -0.63
C GLU A 371 69.28 4.97 -0.50
N GLU A 372 70.24 4.88 0.43
CA GLU A 372 71.40 5.74 0.46
C GLU A 372 72.17 5.58 -0.84
N LYS A 373 72.15 6.64 -1.65
CA LYS A 373 73.24 6.94 -2.56
C LYS A 373 74.54 6.94 -1.76
N HIS A 374 75.48 6.05 -2.05
CA HIS A 374 76.90 6.34 -1.91
C HIS A 374 77.65 5.83 -3.14
N SER A 375 78.57 6.69 -3.56
CA SER A 375 79.38 6.73 -4.78
C SER A 375 80.26 5.51 -5.05
#